data_AF-A0A932J6N4-F1
#
_entry.id   AF-A0A932J6N4-F1
#
_cell.length_a   1.000
_cell.length_b   1.000
_cell.length_c   1.000
_cell.angle_alpha   90.00
_cell.angle_beta   90.00
_cell.angle_gamma   90.00
#
_symmetry.space_group_name_H-M   'P 1'
#
loop_
_entity.id
_entity.type
_entity.pdbx_description
1 polymer ?
#
loop_
_entity_poly.entity_id
_entity_poly.type
_entity_poly.pdbx_seq_one_letter_code
_entity_poly.pdbx_strand_id
1 'polypeptide(L)'
;MTTRLEAVEALRPRLALGPAATIEQLAEFIAGRTGVDVATSQAVLAELSEAVIFFARQGRPVTIDGLSTYSPSIDLSGEFDCTGRLDRKIVLALNQPESYSGEIANRENIGKATAELAALWDQAHPEDKVR
;
A
#
# COMPACT_ATOMS: atom_id res chain seq x y z
N MET A 1 -21.59 0.92 -25.03
CA MET A 1 -20.68 -0.19 -25.36
C MET A 1 -19.44 0.01 -24.55
N THR A 2 -19.17 -0.90 -23.63
CA THR A 2 -18.01 -0.86 -22.73
C THR A 2 -16.88 -1.68 -23.35
N THR A 3 -15.63 -1.26 -23.16
CA THR A 3 -14.46 -2.01 -23.60
C THR A 3 -14.17 -3.16 -22.64
N ARG A 4 -13.52 -4.22 -23.14
CA ARG A 4 -13.08 -5.33 -22.28
C ARG A 4 -12.21 -4.87 -21.11
N LEU A 5 -11.42 -3.81 -21.30
CA LEU A 5 -10.59 -3.25 -20.25
C LEU A 5 -11.44 -2.62 -19.14
N GLU A 6 -12.43 -1.80 -19.49
CA GLU A 6 -13.33 -1.14 -18.54
C GLU A 6 -14.18 -2.13 -17.74
N ALA A 7 -14.72 -3.17 -18.39
CA ALA A 7 -15.49 -4.23 -17.73
C ALA A 7 -14.64 -5.00 -16.70
N VAL A 8 -13.40 -5.34 -17.08
CA VAL A 8 -12.43 -6.00 -16.17
C VAL A 8 -12.00 -5.06 -15.06
N GLU A 9 -11.82 -3.79 -15.38
CA GLU A 9 -11.43 -2.78 -14.42
C GLU A 9 -12.47 -2.65 -13.31
N ALA A 10 -13.76 -2.67 -13.66
CA ALA A 10 -14.88 -2.61 -12.72
C ALA A 10 -15.00 -3.87 -11.86
N LEU A 11 -14.78 -5.06 -12.43
CA LEU A 11 -15.06 -6.34 -11.77
C LEU A 11 -13.83 -7.03 -11.14
N ARG A 12 -12.61 -6.56 -11.41
CA ARG A 12 -11.41 -7.17 -10.79
C ARG A 12 -11.44 -7.05 -9.27
N PRO A 13 -10.84 -8.02 -8.53
CA PRO A 13 -10.63 -7.88 -7.09
C PRO A 13 -9.82 -6.62 -6.79
N ARG A 14 -10.26 -5.85 -5.79
CA ARG A 14 -9.59 -4.63 -5.35
C ARG A 14 -9.60 -4.56 -3.83
N LEU A 15 -8.53 -4.03 -3.26
CA LEU A 15 -8.53 -3.70 -1.83
C LEU A 15 -9.42 -2.47 -1.64
N ALA A 16 -10.46 -2.60 -0.82
CA ALA A 16 -11.25 -1.47 -0.36
C ALA A 16 -10.47 -0.80 0.77
N LEU A 17 -9.60 0.13 0.40
CA LEU A 17 -8.72 0.81 1.35
C LEU A 17 -9.55 1.65 2.32
N GLY A 18 -9.34 1.42 3.62
CA GLY A 18 -9.84 2.31 4.67
C GLY A 18 -9.06 3.62 4.74
N PRO A 19 -9.41 4.50 5.69
CA PRO A 19 -8.62 5.70 5.95
C PRO A 19 -7.18 5.34 6.28
N ALA A 20 -6.23 6.18 5.85
CA ALA A 20 -4.83 6.02 6.22
C ALA A 20 -4.69 6.09 7.75
N ALA A 21 -3.85 5.23 8.31
CA ALA A 21 -3.53 5.28 9.73
C ALA A 21 -2.82 6.59 10.06
N THR A 22 -3.29 7.27 11.10
CA THR A 22 -2.71 8.52 11.61
C THR A 22 -1.48 8.24 12.49
N ILE A 23 -0.67 9.28 12.74
CA ILE A 23 0.47 9.16 13.67
C ILE A 23 -0.02 8.82 15.08
N GLU A 24 -1.16 9.37 15.47
CA GLU A 24 -1.83 9.10 16.75
C GLU A 24 -2.16 7.60 16.87
N GLN A 25 -2.82 7.02 15.87
CA GLN A 25 -3.16 5.59 15.86
C GLN A 25 -1.91 4.69 15.87
N LEU A 26 -0.85 5.08 15.15
CA LEU A 26 0.42 4.34 15.17
C LEU A 26 1.10 4.43 16.54
N ALA A 27 1.09 5.60 17.17
CA ALA A 27 1.66 5.81 18.50
C ALA A 27 0.89 5.05 19.58
N GLU A 28 -0.45 5.04 19.53
CA GLU A 28 -1.28 4.22 20.41
C GLU A 28 -0.98 2.72 20.26
N PHE A 29 -0.84 2.25 19.01
CA PHE A 29 -0.49 0.87 18.73
C PHE A 29 0.89 0.48 19.31
N ILE A 30 1.88 1.35 19.18
CA ILE A 30 3.23 1.14 19.73
C ILE A 30 3.18 1.15 21.26
N ALA A 31 2.59 2.18 21.86
CA ALA A 31 2.50 2.37 23.29
C ALA A 31 1.87 1.16 24.00
N GLY A 32 0.78 0.63 23.43
CA GLY A 32 0.10 -0.56 23.93
C GLY A 32 0.92 -1.85 23.91
N ARG A 33 2.10 -1.87 23.26
CA ARG A 33 2.94 -3.06 23.09
C ARG A 33 4.35 -2.94 23.67
N THR A 34 4.82 -1.73 23.94
CA THR A 34 6.21 -1.46 24.35
C THR A 34 6.33 -0.91 25.78
N GLY A 35 5.22 -0.51 26.41
CA GLY A 35 5.24 0.14 27.73
C GLY A 35 5.72 1.60 27.69
N VAL A 36 5.99 2.13 26.50
CA VAL A 36 6.23 3.56 26.26
C VAL A 36 4.88 4.27 26.20
N ASP A 37 4.79 5.51 26.65
CA ASP A 37 3.55 6.29 26.52
C ASP A 37 3.33 6.81 25.09
N VAL A 38 2.10 7.25 24.80
CA VAL A 38 1.70 7.71 23.47
C VAL A 38 2.49 8.94 23.03
N ALA A 39 2.71 9.91 23.92
CA ALA A 39 3.40 11.16 23.58
C ALA A 39 4.87 10.90 23.24
N THR A 40 5.54 10.04 24.01
CA THR A 40 6.90 9.60 23.69
C THR A 40 6.96 8.84 22.37
N SER A 41 5.97 7.97 22.09
CA SER A 41 5.90 7.24 20.81
C SER A 41 5.73 8.19 19.61
N GLN A 42 4.90 9.23 19.73
CA GLN A 42 4.76 10.27 18.71
C GLN A 42 6.06 11.04 18.48
N ALA A 43 6.73 11.45 19.57
CA ALA A 43 8.00 12.16 19.48
C ALA A 43 9.07 11.31 18.75
N VAL A 44 9.18 10.03 19.07
CA VAL A 44 10.12 9.11 18.40
C VAL A 44 9.79 8.96 16.91
N LEU A 45 8.52 8.85 16.53
CA LEU A 45 8.11 8.76 15.12
C LEU A 45 8.43 10.05 14.34
N ALA A 46 8.25 11.21 14.96
CA ALA A 46 8.61 12.50 14.35
C ALA A 46 10.12 12.62 14.14
N GLU A 47 10.92 12.31 15.17
CA GLU A 47 12.39 12.32 15.11
C GLU A 47 12.94 11.30 14.10
N LEU A 48 12.28 10.16 13.91
CA LEU A 48 12.65 9.18 12.90
C LEU A 48 12.56 9.77 11.48
N SER A 49 11.53 10.56 11.18
CA SER A 49 11.42 11.25 9.88
C SER A 49 12.57 12.24 9.67
N GLU A 50 12.89 13.03 10.69
CA GLU A 50 14.00 14.00 10.63
C GLU A 50 15.36 13.29 10.48
N ALA A 51 15.56 12.15 11.14
CA ALA A 51 16.75 11.32 10.97
C ALA A 51 16.88 10.82 9.53
N VAL A 52 15.79 10.36 8.90
CA VAL A 52 15.80 9.94 7.49
C VAL A 52 16.22 11.10 6.59
N ILE A 53 15.64 12.29 6.78
CA ILE A 53 15.99 13.50 6.01
C ILE A 53 17.46 13.88 6.21
N PHE A 54 17.94 13.88 7.45
CA PHE A 54 19.31 14.26 7.80
C PHE A 54 20.35 13.39 7.09
N PHE A 55 20.16 12.07 7.09
CA PHE A 55 21.08 11.16 6.40
C PHE A 55 20.89 11.15 4.89
N ALA A 56 19.66 11.27 4.39
CA ALA A 56 19.39 11.38 2.95
C ALA A 56 20.09 12.60 2.32
N ARG A 57 20.10 13.76 3.02
CA ARG A 57 20.84 14.97 2.61
C ARG A 57 22.35 14.76 2.50
N GLN A 58 22.89 13.73 3.15
CA GLN A 58 24.31 13.36 3.07
C GLN A 58 24.58 12.30 1.98
N GLY A 59 23.58 11.94 1.17
CA GLY A 59 23.70 10.86 0.20
C GLY A 59 23.76 9.48 0.85
N ARG A 60 23.29 9.34 2.10
CA ARG A 60 23.33 8.09 2.87
C ARG A 60 21.94 7.48 2.93
N PRO A 61 21.70 6.33 2.26
CA PRO A 61 20.44 5.61 2.40
C PRO A 61 20.18 5.20 3.84
N VAL A 62 18.92 5.28 4.26
CA VAL A 62 18.48 4.86 5.60
C VAL A 62 17.62 3.62 5.47
N THR A 63 18.04 2.54 6.12
CA THR A 63 17.24 1.31 6.21
C THR A 63 16.56 1.28 7.57
N ILE A 64 15.24 1.19 7.57
CA ILE A 64 14.44 0.93 8.76
C ILE A 64 13.97 -0.52 8.66
N ASP A 65 14.59 -1.38 9.45
CA ASP A 65 14.32 -2.82 9.44
C ASP A 65 12.84 -3.12 9.64
N GLY A 66 12.27 -3.94 8.76
CA GLY A 66 10.85 -4.28 8.79
C GLY A 66 9.93 -3.26 8.11
N LEU A 67 10.44 -2.13 7.61
CA LEU A 67 9.67 -1.12 6.89
C LEU A 67 10.17 -0.92 5.45
N SER A 68 11.24 -0.17 5.28
CA SER A 68 11.74 0.23 3.95
C SER A 68 13.19 0.72 4.03
N THR A 69 13.89 0.65 2.90
CA THR A 69 15.11 1.42 2.66
C THR A 69 14.76 2.68 1.89
N TYR A 70 15.12 3.85 2.42
CA TYR A 70 14.94 5.17 1.82
C TYR A 70 16.27 5.63 1.22
N SER A 71 16.35 5.73 -0.10
CA SER A 71 17.57 6.06 -0.84
C SER A 71 17.41 7.36 -1.60
N PRO A 72 18.23 8.39 -1.36
CA PRO A 72 18.23 9.58 -2.19
C PRO A 72 18.72 9.25 -3.61
N SER A 73 18.12 9.89 -4.60
CA SER A 73 18.52 9.83 -6.01
C SER A 73 18.52 11.23 -6.62
N ILE A 74 19.17 11.39 -7.75
CA ILE A 74 19.19 12.63 -8.52
C ILE A 74 19.00 12.29 -9.99
N ASP A 75 18.19 13.08 -10.69
CA ASP A 75 17.95 12.90 -12.12
C ASP A 75 18.99 13.66 -12.97
N LEU A 76 18.82 13.64 -14.30
CA LEU A 76 19.71 14.37 -15.22
C LEU A 76 19.53 15.90 -15.18
N SER A 77 18.41 16.38 -14.63
CA SER A 77 18.13 17.82 -14.47
C SER A 77 18.73 18.40 -13.18
N GLY A 78 19.14 17.53 -12.26
CA GLY A 78 19.65 17.90 -10.94
C GLY A 78 18.58 17.93 -9.85
N GLU A 79 17.36 17.46 -10.14
CA GLU A 79 16.29 17.32 -9.17
C GLU A 79 16.52 16.09 -8.28
N PHE A 80 16.43 16.29 -6.96
CA PHE A 80 16.59 15.22 -5.98
C PHE A 80 15.25 14.53 -5.71
N ASP A 81 15.29 13.21 -5.63
CA ASP A 81 14.15 12.36 -5.27
C ASP A 81 14.57 11.39 -4.15
N CYS A 82 13.62 10.70 -3.53
CA CYS A 82 13.85 9.65 -2.57
C CYS A 82 13.04 8.40 -2.92
N THR A 83 13.74 7.31 -3.22
CA THR A 83 13.12 6.02 -3.52
C THR A 83 12.96 5.19 -2.26
N GLY A 84 11.76 4.63 -2.06
CA GLY A 84 11.45 3.70 -0.99
C GLY A 84 11.41 2.25 -1.50
N ARG A 85 12.24 1.38 -0.93
CA ARG A 85 12.18 -0.07 -1.17
C ARG A 85 11.57 -0.78 0.02
N LEU A 86 10.30 -1.18 -0.12
CA LEU A 86 9.55 -1.90 0.92
C LEU A 86 10.26 -3.19 1.35
N ASP A 87 10.27 -3.45 2.66
CA ASP A 87 10.76 -4.70 3.22
C ASP A 87 9.89 -5.88 2.74
N ARG A 88 10.54 -6.94 2.27
CA ARG A 88 9.89 -8.15 1.80
C ARG A 88 9.01 -8.80 2.88
N LYS A 89 9.34 -8.61 4.16
CA LYS A 89 8.54 -9.12 5.28
C LYS A 89 7.09 -8.61 5.26
N ILE A 90 6.86 -7.36 4.84
CA ILE A 90 5.51 -6.78 4.73
C ILE A 90 4.72 -7.52 3.65
N VAL A 91 5.31 -7.68 2.46
CA VAL A 91 4.66 -8.39 1.35
C VAL A 91 4.37 -9.85 1.72
N LEU A 92 5.32 -10.53 2.36
CA LEU A 92 5.13 -11.90 2.82
C LEU A 92 4.02 -12.01 3.86
N ALA A 93 3.95 -11.08 4.82
CA ALA A 93 2.90 -11.05 5.83
C ALA A 93 1.51 -10.86 5.21
N LEU A 94 1.36 -9.99 4.21
CA LEU A 94 0.08 -9.76 3.51
C LEU A 94 -0.39 -10.95 2.65
N ASN A 95 0.54 -11.82 2.23
CA ASN A 95 0.24 -12.98 1.37
C ASN A 95 0.14 -14.30 2.15
N GLN A 96 0.19 -14.26 3.49
CA GLN A 96 -0.13 -15.44 4.29
C GLN A 96 -1.63 -15.76 4.16
N PRO A 97 -2.02 -17.05 4.14
CA PRO A 97 -3.43 -17.43 4.14
C PRO A 97 -4.17 -16.75 5.31
N GLU A 98 -5.28 -16.09 5.00
CA GLU A 98 -6.17 -15.43 5.98
C GLU A 98 -5.52 -14.28 6.79
N SER A 99 -4.35 -13.79 6.41
CA SER A 99 -3.68 -12.70 7.15
C SER A 99 -4.19 -11.31 6.83
N TYR A 100 -4.74 -11.10 5.63
CA TYR A 100 -5.31 -9.81 5.25
C TYR A 100 -6.69 -9.64 5.88
N SER A 101 -6.77 -8.76 6.88
CA SER A 101 -8.01 -8.46 7.62
C SER A 101 -8.86 -7.35 7.00
N GLY A 102 -8.42 -6.74 5.89
CA GLY A 102 -9.15 -5.67 5.22
C GLY A 102 -10.27 -6.19 4.30
N GLU A 103 -11.06 -5.25 3.78
CA GLU A 103 -12.11 -5.56 2.82
C GLU A 103 -11.53 -5.69 1.40
N ILE A 104 -11.99 -6.72 0.69
CA ILE A 104 -11.66 -6.94 -0.72
C ILE A 104 -12.97 -6.80 -1.49
N ALA A 105 -13.09 -5.73 -2.28
CA ALA A 105 -14.17 -5.57 -3.23
C ALA A 105 -14.03 -6.61 -4.36
N ASN A 106 -15.15 -7.17 -4.81
CA ASN A 106 -15.20 -8.24 -5.81
C ASN A 106 -14.36 -9.47 -5.41
N ARG A 107 -14.37 -9.85 -4.13
CA ARG A 107 -13.59 -11.00 -3.60
C ARG A 107 -13.93 -12.30 -4.32
N GLU A 108 -15.19 -12.48 -4.71
CA GLU A 108 -15.70 -13.61 -5.48
C GLU A 108 -15.12 -13.72 -6.90
N ASN A 109 -14.43 -12.68 -7.38
CA ASN A 109 -13.75 -12.67 -8.67
C ASN A 109 -12.26 -13.03 -8.57
N ILE A 110 -11.74 -13.33 -7.39
CA ILE A 110 -10.37 -13.83 -7.22
C ILE A 110 -10.22 -15.15 -7.98
N GLY A 111 -9.20 -15.21 -8.86
CA GLY A 111 -8.90 -16.39 -9.68
C GLY A 111 -9.63 -16.46 -11.02
N LYS A 112 -10.59 -15.56 -11.31
CA LYS A 112 -11.28 -15.51 -12.60
C LYS A 112 -10.39 -14.91 -13.70
N ALA A 113 -10.47 -15.47 -14.90
CA ALA A 113 -9.84 -14.93 -16.09
C ALA A 113 -10.58 -13.69 -16.62
N THR A 114 -9.86 -12.86 -17.39
CA THR A 114 -10.39 -11.65 -18.02
C THR A 114 -11.64 -11.90 -18.89
N ALA A 115 -11.73 -13.07 -19.54
CA ALA A 115 -12.90 -13.44 -20.34
C ALA A 115 -14.13 -13.73 -19.46
N GLU A 116 -13.94 -14.35 -18.30
CA GLU A 116 -15.02 -14.64 -17.35
C GLU A 116 -15.57 -13.36 -16.74
N LEU A 117 -14.70 -12.38 -16.44
CA LEU A 117 -15.13 -11.06 -15.97
C LEU A 117 -15.94 -10.31 -17.04
N ALA A 118 -15.55 -10.37 -18.31
CA ALA A 118 -16.32 -9.76 -19.40
C ALA A 118 -17.70 -10.43 -19.56
N ALA A 119 -17.78 -11.75 -19.46
CA ALA A 119 -19.05 -12.47 -19.51
C ALA A 119 -19.97 -12.12 -18.31
N LEU A 120 -19.38 -11.94 -17.11
CA LEU A 120 -20.12 -11.48 -15.93
C LEU A 120 -20.65 -10.06 -16.12
N TRP A 121 -19.88 -9.18 -16.76
CA TRP A 121 -20.34 -7.85 -17.13
C TRP A 121 -21.53 -7.91 -18.10
N ASP A 122 -21.42 -8.70 -19.18
CA ASP A 122 -22.49 -8.85 -20.18
C ASP A 122 -23.78 -9.43 -19.59
N GLN A 123 -23.67 -10.30 -18.59
CA GLN A 123 -24.82 -10.84 -17.87
C GLN A 123 -25.48 -9.78 -16.98
N ALA A 124 -24.68 -8.94 -16.32
CA ALA A 124 -25.15 -7.91 -15.42
C ALA A 124 -25.65 -6.64 -16.15
N HIS A 125 -25.14 -6.36 -17.36
CA HIS A 125 -25.46 -5.18 -18.17
C HIS A 125 -25.81 -5.59 -19.62
N PRO A 126 -26.97 -6.23 -19.85
CA PRO A 126 -27.38 -6.69 -21.19
C PRO A 126 -27.46 -5.58 -22.25
N GLU A 127 -27.72 -4.34 -21.82
CA GLU A 127 -27.79 -3.12 -22.63
C GLU A 127 -26.43 -2.50 -22.96
N ASP A 128 -25.36 -2.88 -22.23
CA ASP A 128 -24.02 -2.33 -22.39
C ASP A 128 -22.95 -3.42 -22.50
N LYS A 129 -23.09 -4.21 -23.56
CA LYS A 129 -22.19 -5.33 -23.83
C LYS A 129 -20.76 -4.92 -24.13
N VAL A 130 -19.85 -5.79 -23.74
CA VAL A 130 -18.42 -5.69 -24.01
C VAL A 130 -18.15 -5.85 -25.51
N ARG A 131 -17.31 -4.96 -26.04
CA ARG A 131 -16.76 -5.02 -27.40
C ARG A 131 -15.43 -5.79 -27.47
#